data_AF-A0A8H5CZY7-F1
#
_entry.id   AF-A0A8H5CZY7-F1
#
_cell.length_a   1.000
_cell.length_b   1.000
_cell.length_c   1.000
_cell.angle_alpha   90.00
_cell.angle_beta   90.00
_cell.angle_gamma   90.00
#
_symmetry.space_group_name_H-M   'P 1'
#
loop_
_entity.id
_entity.type
_entity.pdbx_description
1 polymer ?
#
loop_
_entity_poly.entity_id
_entity_poly.type
_entity_poly.pdbx_seq_one_letter_code
_entity_poly.pdbx_strand_id
1 'polypeptide(L)'
;MAFDLPQNLSKMSSNVLMTTVPVFSGVDFNIWADILLSWLQATGLSSVLGSDRPSDATVSSVSPLSAEDMAAQAEAITVALKKQADWDEKNDKAIGSIKLCLSPAIRQKTLGMTSAKEIWATLKNTYGKPGVSAVYTDFKRATSITIPNDANPSATIELIHMHFNRI
;
A
#
# COMPACT_ATOMS: atom_id res chain seq x y z
N MET A 1 31.86 19.74 -38.69
CA MET A 1 31.81 19.94 -37.23
C MET A 1 30.57 19.24 -36.71
N ALA A 2 30.73 18.06 -36.12
CA ALA A 2 29.64 17.26 -35.57
C ALA A 2 29.33 17.77 -34.15
N PHE A 3 28.08 18.16 -33.92
CA PHE A 3 27.58 18.52 -32.60
C PHE A 3 27.22 17.22 -31.86
N ASP A 4 28.03 16.89 -30.87
CA ASP A 4 27.84 15.74 -30.00
C ASP A 4 26.70 16.05 -29.01
N LEU A 5 25.61 15.30 -29.09
CA LEU A 5 24.46 15.38 -28.18
C LEU A 5 24.76 14.51 -26.96
N PRO A 6 24.68 15.03 -25.71
CA PRO A 6 24.96 14.22 -24.54
C PRO A 6 23.91 13.12 -24.36
N GLN A 7 24.32 11.88 -24.63
CA GLN A 7 23.62 10.61 -24.40
C GLN A 7 23.53 10.25 -22.90
N ASN A 8 22.88 11.11 -22.08
CA ASN A 8 22.69 10.80 -20.65
C ASN A 8 21.23 10.80 -20.20
N LEU A 9 20.36 10.20 -21.01
CA LEU A 9 18.95 9.99 -20.65
C LEU A 9 18.58 8.49 -20.56
N SER A 10 19.46 7.65 -20.01
CA SER A 10 19.19 6.20 -19.93
C SER A 10 19.51 5.52 -18.59
N LYS A 11 19.71 6.26 -17.49
CA LYS A 11 19.98 5.63 -16.18
C LYS A 11 19.27 6.22 -14.94
N MET A 12 18.30 7.12 -15.10
CA MET A 12 17.59 7.69 -13.93
C MET A 12 16.24 7.07 -13.57
N SER A 13 15.75 6.04 -14.26
CA SER A 13 14.42 5.47 -13.96
C SER A 13 14.39 4.40 -12.85
N SER A 14 15.53 3.96 -12.29
CA SER A 14 15.54 2.80 -11.38
C SER A 14 15.60 3.14 -9.88
N ASN A 15 15.80 4.40 -9.46
CA ASN A 15 15.95 4.75 -8.03
C ASN A 15 14.87 5.67 -7.46
N VAL A 16 14.03 6.29 -8.27
CA VAL A 16 13.00 7.24 -7.80
C VAL A 16 11.89 6.56 -6.99
N LEU A 17 11.62 5.28 -7.28
CA LEU A 17 10.58 4.52 -6.58
C LEU A 17 10.94 4.20 -5.12
N MET A 18 12.23 4.14 -4.74
CA MET A 18 12.62 3.91 -3.34
C MET A 18 12.50 5.17 -2.46
N THR A 19 12.48 6.36 -3.06
CA THR A 19 12.41 7.66 -2.35
C THR A 19 11.01 8.27 -2.30
N THR A 20 9.98 7.60 -2.82
CA THR A 20 8.65 8.21 -2.97
C THR A 20 7.79 8.13 -1.70
N VAL A 21 7.86 7.03 -0.94
CA VAL A 21 7.00 6.84 0.22
C VAL A 21 7.70 7.33 1.49
N PRO A 22 7.15 8.31 2.22
CA PRO A 22 7.76 8.80 3.45
C PRO A 22 7.70 7.75 4.56
N VAL A 23 8.62 7.86 5.54
CA VAL A 23 8.62 6.99 6.72
C VAL A 23 7.44 7.33 7.62
N PHE A 24 6.64 6.32 7.96
CA PHE A 24 5.51 6.43 8.87
C PHE A 24 5.96 6.47 10.32
N SER A 25 5.60 7.55 11.00
CA SER A 25 5.89 7.81 12.41
C SER A 25 4.67 7.63 13.34
N GLY A 26 3.49 7.33 12.80
CA GLY A 26 2.23 7.20 13.56
C GLY A 26 1.25 8.36 13.40
N VAL A 27 1.65 9.42 12.69
CA VAL A 27 0.84 10.63 12.46
C VAL A 27 0.36 10.67 11.00
N ASP A 28 -0.82 11.26 10.77
CA ASP A 28 -1.43 11.43 9.44
C ASP A 28 -1.50 10.12 8.62
N PHE A 29 -1.89 9.02 9.28
CA PHE A 29 -1.95 7.68 8.67
C PHE A 29 -2.68 7.68 7.32
N ASN A 30 -3.80 8.39 7.19
CA ASN A 30 -4.57 8.39 5.95
C ASN A 30 -3.80 9.00 4.77
N ILE A 31 -3.01 10.05 5.00
CA ILE A 31 -2.17 10.67 3.97
C ILE A 31 -1.03 9.72 3.58
N TRP A 32 -0.35 9.16 4.59
CA TRP A 32 0.72 8.20 4.35
C TRP A 32 0.22 6.93 3.63
N ALA A 33 -0.92 6.42 4.06
CA ALA A 33 -1.58 5.24 3.52
C ALA A 33 -1.89 5.41 2.03
N ASP A 34 -2.41 6.57 1.63
CA ASP A 34 -2.72 6.88 0.24
C ASP A 34 -1.47 6.86 -0.66
N ILE A 35 -0.38 7.46 -0.19
CA ILE A 35 0.92 7.47 -0.90
C ILE A 35 1.47 6.04 -1.04
N LEU A 36 1.46 5.26 0.04
CA LEU A 36 1.94 3.87 0.02
C LEU A 36 1.08 2.99 -0.91
N LEU A 37 -0.25 3.12 -0.87
CA LEU A 37 -1.16 2.37 -1.73
C LEU A 37 -0.93 2.70 -3.21
N SER A 38 -0.81 3.99 -3.54
CA SER A 38 -0.53 4.45 -4.91
C SER A 38 0.79 3.87 -5.43
N TRP A 39 1.81 3.83 -4.58
CA TRP A 39 3.10 3.23 -4.91
C TRP A 39 3.03 1.70 -5.08
N LEU A 40 2.31 1.00 -4.20
CA LEU A 40 2.09 -0.46 -4.32
C LEU A 40 1.27 -0.80 -5.58
N GLN A 41 0.35 0.06 -5.99
CA GLN A 41 -0.38 -0.09 -7.24
C GLN A 41 0.54 0.10 -8.45
N ALA A 42 1.35 1.16 -8.46
CA ALA A 42 2.31 1.43 -9.52
C ALA A 42 3.35 0.30 -9.70
N THR A 43 3.66 -0.43 -8.64
CA THR A 43 4.59 -1.57 -8.65
C THR A 43 3.91 -2.94 -8.82
N GLY A 44 2.58 -2.99 -8.93
CA GLY A 44 1.82 -4.24 -9.11
C GLY A 44 1.73 -5.13 -7.85
N LEU A 45 2.08 -4.59 -6.68
CA LEU A 45 2.08 -5.29 -5.39
C LEU A 45 0.77 -5.14 -4.61
N SER A 46 -0.12 -4.22 -5.01
CA SER A 46 -1.36 -3.92 -4.25
C SER A 46 -2.31 -5.10 -4.09
N SER A 47 -2.29 -6.07 -5.02
CA SER A 47 -3.20 -7.22 -5.03
C SER A 47 -3.12 -8.10 -3.78
N VAL A 48 -1.94 -8.20 -3.15
CA VAL A 48 -1.73 -9.05 -1.96
C VAL A 48 -2.25 -8.42 -0.67
N LEU A 49 -2.63 -7.14 -0.67
CA LEU A 49 -3.19 -6.47 0.51
C LEU A 49 -4.64 -6.88 0.79
N GLY A 50 -5.37 -7.29 -0.25
CA GLY A 50 -6.80 -7.65 -0.14
C GLY A 50 -7.08 -9.13 -0.37
N SER A 51 -6.21 -9.83 -1.11
CA SER A 51 -6.38 -11.25 -1.42
C SER A 51 -5.77 -12.16 -0.37
N ASP A 52 -6.39 -13.31 -0.15
CA ASP A 52 -5.79 -14.41 0.60
C ASP A 52 -4.88 -15.24 -0.32
N ARG A 53 -3.91 -15.93 0.29
CA ARG A 53 -3.04 -16.86 -0.42
C ARG A 53 -3.90 -17.88 -1.18
N PRO A 54 -3.68 -18.09 -2.49
CA PRO A 54 -4.38 -19.13 -3.24
C PRO A 54 -4.25 -20.49 -2.55
N SER A 55 -5.38 -21.13 -2.23
CA SER A 55 -5.45 -22.38 -1.47
C SER A 55 -5.04 -23.59 -2.32
N ASP A 56 -4.38 -24.57 -1.68
CA ASP A 56 -3.94 -25.84 -2.26
C ASP A 56 -5.08 -26.83 -2.59
N ALA A 57 -6.34 -26.45 -2.34
CA ALA A 57 -7.48 -27.38 -2.30
C ALA A 57 -7.79 -28.14 -3.61
N THR A 58 -7.20 -27.78 -4.75
CA THR A 58 -7.43 -28.48 -6.02
C THR A 58 -6.70 -29.83 -6.11
N VAL A 59 -5.77 -30.15 -5.22
CA VAL A 59 -4.94 -31.37 -5.35
C VAL A 59 -5.47 -32.62 -4.65
N SER A 60 -6.50 -32.52 -3.80
CA SER A 60 -6.84 -33.62 -2.86
C SER A 60 -8.16 -34.36 -3.12
N SER A 61 -9.01 -33.97 -4.06
CA SER A 61 -10.34 -34.61 -4.18
C SER A 61 -10.82 -34.78 -5.61
N VAL A 62 -10.08 -35.52 -6.43
CA VAL A 62 -10.65 -36.06 -7.67
C VAL A 62 -10.00 -37.40 -7.99
N SER A 63 -10.76 -38.47 -7.81
CA SER A 63 -10.37 -39.81 -8.25
C SER A 63 -10.18 -39.83 -9.77
N PRO A 64 -9.05 -40.33 -10.30
CA PRO A 64 -8.79 -40.29 -11.73
C PRO A 64 -9.63 -41.32 -12.49
N LEU A 65 -10.33 -40.88 -13.54
CA LEU A 65 -11.19 -41.74 -14.38
C LEU A 65 -10.68 -41.89 -15.83
N SER A 66 -9.56 -41.28 -16.22
CA SER A 66 -8.90 -41.49 -17.53
C SER A 66 -7.44 -40.98 -17.53
N ALA A 67 -6.61 -41.49 -18.44
CA ALA A 67 -5.27 -40.96 -18.70
C ALA A 67 -5.29 -39.51 -19.22
N GLU A 68 -6.38 -39.14 -19.91
CA GLU A 68 -6.62 -37.77 -20.40
C GLU A 68 -6.92 -36.81 -19.24
N ASP A 69 -7.67 -37.28 -18.23
CA ASP A 69 -7.96 -36.52 -17.02
C ASP A 69 -6.71 -36.28 -16.17
N MET A 70 -5.76 -37.24 -16.17
CA MET A 70 -4.48 -37.11 -15.48
C MET A 70 -3.58 -36.03 -16.08
N ALA A 71 -3.54 -35.92 -17.42
CA ALA A 71 -2.76 -34.90 -18.10
C ALA A 71 -3.33 -33.49 -17.85
N ALA A 72 -4.66 -33.34 -17.96
CA ALA A 72 -5.34 -32.09 -17.64
C ALA A 72 -5.15 -31.67 -16.17
N GLN A 73 -5.16 -32.65 -15.25
CA GLN A 73 -4.94 -32.40 -13.83
C GLN A 73 -3.49 -32.03 -13.51
N ALA A 74 -2.50 -32.65 -14.16
CA ALA A 74 -1.09 -32.29 -14.00
C ALA A 74 -0.81 -30.84 -14.46
N GLU A 75 -1.43 -30.41 -15.56
CA GLU A 75 -1.36 -29.02 -16.01
C GLU A 75 -2.04 -28.07 -15.02
N ALA A 76 -3.23 -28.41 -14.52
CA ALA A 76 -3.94 -27.62 -13.51
C ALA A 76 -3.14 -27.47 -12.19
N ILE A 77 -2.48 -28.54 -11.73
CA ILE A 77 -1.59 -28.52 -10.56
C ILE A 77 -0.41 -27.58 -10.82
N THR A 78 0.23 -27.69 -11.98
CA THR A 78 1.38 -26.85 -12.35
C THR A 78 1.00 -25.37 -12.39
N VAL A 79 -0.17 -25.05 -12.96
CA VAL A 79 -0.72 -23.68 -12.99
C VAL A 79 -1.02 -23.16 -11.59
N ALA A 80 -1.61 -23.99 -10.72
CA ALA A 80 -1.92 -23.62 -9.34
C ALA A 80 -0.65 -23.30 -8.53
N LEU A 81 0.38 -24.15 -8.62
CA LEU A 81 1.66 -23.96 -7.96
C LEU A 81 2.36 -22.68 -8.43
N LYS A 82 2.35 -22.40 -9.74
CA LYS A 82 2.91 -21.17 -10.29
C LYS A 82 2.18 -19.93 -9.77
N LYS A 83 0.86 -19.96 -9.72
CA LYS A 83 0.04 -18.87 -9.18
C LYS A 83 0.32 -18.62 -7.70
N GLN A 84 0.55 -19.68 -6.93
CA GLN A 84 0.88 -19.58 -5.51
C GLN A 84 2.27 -18.98 -5.31
N ALA A 85 3.28 -19.45 -6.05
CA ALA A 85 4.63 -18.88 -6.02
C ALA A 85 4.64 -17.39 -6.42
N ASP A 86 3.90 -17.03 -7.48
CA ASP A 86 3.74 -15.64 -7.93
C ASP A 86 3.04 -14.75 -6.90
N TRP A 87 2.18 -15.33 -6.06
CA TRP A 87 1.52 -14.63 -4.96
C TRP A 87 2.48 -14.47 -3.77
N ASP A 88 3.18 -15.55 -3.38
CA ASP A 88 4.12 -15.57 -2.27
C ASP A 88 5.25 -14.55 -2.52
N GLU A 89 5.80 -14.48 -3.74
CA GLU A 89 6.81 -13.49 -4.11
C GLU A 89 6.30 -12.05 -4.00
N LYS A 90 5.06 -11.78 -4.45
CA LYS A 90 4.44 -10.45 -4.33
C LYS A 90 4.18 -10.09 -2.86
N ASN A 91 3.76 -11.07 -2.06
CA ASN A 91 3.51 -10.89 -0.64
C ASN A 91 4.80 -10.51 0.10
N ASP A 92 5.90 -11.23 -0.16
CA ASP A 92 7.19 -10.94 0.46
C ASP A 92 7.73 -9.56 0.07
N LYS A 93 7.62 -9.20 -1.21
CA LYS A 93 7.97 -7.85 -1.69
C LYS A 93 7.14 -6.78 -0.99
N ALA A 94 5.82 -6.96 -0.92
CA ALA A 94 4.94 -6.02 -0.24
C ALA A 94 5.27 -5.88 1.26
N ILE A 95 5.55 -6.98 1.96
CA ILE A 95 5.98 -6.95 3.37
C ILE A 95 7.26 -6.13 3.51
N GLY A 96 8.27 -6.40 2.68
CA GLY A 96 9.54 -5.68 2.69
C GLY A 96 9.34 -4.18 2.45
N SER A 97 8.56 -3.82 1.43
CA SER A 97 8.28 -2.44 1.08
C SER A 97 7.51 -1.69 2.18
N ILE A 98 6.47 -2.29 2.75
CA ILE A 98 5.74 -1.70 3.87
C ILE A 98 6.70 -1.48 5.03
N LYS A 99 7.45 -2.51 5.44
CA LYS A 99 8.39 -2.42 6.56
C LYS A 99 9.42 -1.32 6.36
N LEU A 100 9.98 -1.16 5.15
CA LEU A 100 10.91 -0.07 4.80
C LEU A 100 10.33 1.32 5.08
N CYS A 101 9.03 1.49 4.87
CA CYS A 101 8.32 2.73 5.11
C CYS A 101 7.85 2.91 6.56
N LEU A 102 8.19 2.02 7.50
CA LEU A 102 7.83 2.13 8.91
C LEU A 102 9.01 2.59 9.76
N SER A 103 8.74 3.50 10.70
CA SER A 103 9.69 3.80 11.78
C SER A 103 10.03 2.54 12.60
N PRO A 104 11.22 2.48 13.22
CA PRO A 104 11.67 1.29 13.95
C PRO A 104 10.67 0.80 15.02
N ALA A 105 10.06 1.72 15.76
CA ALA A 105 9.07 1.41 16.80
C ALA A 105 7.80 0.76 16.24
N ILE A 106 7.33 1.20 15.07
CA ILE A 106 6.14 0.62 14.42
C ILE A 106 6.50 -0.70 13.74
N ARG A 107 7.70 -0.79 13.13
CA ARG A 107 8.20 -2.02 12.52
C ARG A 107 8.31 -3.17 13.52
N GLN A 108 8.68 -2.90 14.77
CA GLN A 108 8.69 -3.92 15.82
C GLN A 108 7.33 -4.57 16.05
N LYS A 109 6.24 -3.81 15.90
CA LYS A 109 4.86 -4.32 16.05
C LYS A 109 4.43 -5.23 14.91
N THR A 110 5.18 -5.28 13.81
CA THR A 110 4.90 -6.13 12.63
C THR A 110 5.79 -7.37 12.58
N LEU A 111 6.56 -7.62 13.63
CA LEU A 111 7.33 -8.86 13.76
C LEU A 111 6.38 -10.04 13.96
N GLY A 112 6.68 -11.16 13.29
CA GLY A 112 5.84 -12.37 13.31
C GLY A 112 4.68 -12.38 12.32
N MET A 113 4.31 -11.23 11.74
CA MET A 113 3.28 -11.19 10.68
C MET A 113 3.86 -11.71 9.36
N THR A 114 3.16 -12.68 8.76
CA THR A 114 3.61 -13.41 7.56
C THR A 114 2.91 -12.95 6.28
N SER A 115 1.91 -12.08 6.40
CA SER A 115 1.20 -11.52 5.25
C SER A 115 1.22 -9.99 5.23
N ALA A 116 1.39 -9.42 4.04
CA ALA A 116 1.25 -7.98 3.82
C ALA A 116 -0.16 -7.49 4.21
N LYS A 117 -1.20 -8.33 3.98
CA LYS A 117 -2.59 -8.08 4.38
C LYS A 117 -2.72 -7.91 5.89
N GLU A 118 -2.07 -8.76 6.67
CA GLU A 118 -2.10 -8.71 8.14
C GLU A 118 -1.41 -7.45 8.68
N ILE A 119 -0.24 -7.12 8.14
CA ILE A 119 0.48 -5.88 8.49
C ILE A 119 -0.40 -4.67 8.18
N TRP A 120 -0.97 -4.62 6.98
CA TRP A 120 -1.82 -3.52 6.54
C TRP A 120 -3.07 -3.36 7.42
N ALA A 121 -3.77 -4.46 7.70
CA ALA A 121 -4.94 -4.46 8.56
C ALA A 121 -4.61 -3.97 9.98
N THR A 122 -3.47 -4.39 10.53
CA THR A 122 -3.01 -3.96 11.85
C THR A 122 -2.73 -2.46 11.89
N LEU A 123 -2.02 -1.94 10.89
CA LEU A 123 -1.73 -0.51 10.78
C LEU A 123 -3.02 0.31 10.65
N LYS A 124 -3.95 -0.13 9.79
CA LYS A 124 -5.25 0.54 9.61
C LYS A 124 -6.10 0.52 10.87
N ASN A 125 -6.13 -0.60 11.60
CA ASN A 125 -6.89 -0.69 12.85
C ASN A 125 -6.28 0.17 13.97
N THR A 126 -4.95 0.29 14.00
CA THR A 126 -4.22 1.03 15.05
C THR A 126 -4.18 2.53 14.80
N TYR A 127 -3.97 2.96 13.56
CA TYR A 127 -3.69 4.35 13.20
C TYR A 127 -4.72 4.97 12.23
N GLY A 128 -5.51 4.15 11.54
CA GLY A 128 -6.51 4.62 10.58
C GLY A 128 -7.81 5.14 11.19
N LYS A 129 -7.92 5.12 12.53
CA LYS A 129 -9.02 5.76 13.25
C LYS A 129 -8.51 7.11 13.76
N PRO A 130 -9.10 8.24 13.37
CA PRO A 130 -8.76 9.50 14.01
C PRO A 130 -9.14 9.38 15.50
N GLY A 131 -8.13 9.37 16.38
CA GLY A 131 -8.37 9.37 17.81
C GLY A 131 -9.13 10.65 18.21
N VAL A 132 -9.90 10.61 19.30
CA VAL A 132 -10.71 11.76 19.77
C VAL A 132 -9.89 13.05 19.88
N SER A 133 -8.60 12.95 20.25
CA SER A 133 -7.69 14.09 20.31
C SER A 133 -7.32 14.67 18.94
N ALA A 134 -7.20 13.84 17.90
CA ALA A 134 -6.92 14.29 16.54
C ALA A 134 -8.16 14.98 15.95
N VAL A 135 -9.34 14.38 16.14
CA VAL A 135 -10.64 14.99 15.80
C VAL A 135 -10.81 16.34 16.49
N TYR A 136 -10.54 16.41 17.80
CA TYR A 136 -10.60 17.65 18.56
C TYR A 136 -9.61 18.71 18.06
N THR A 137 -8.40 18.30 17.67
CA THR A 137 -7.39 19.23 17.14
C THR A 137 -7.80 19.78 15.79
N ASP A 138 -8.29 18.95 14.88
CA ASP A 138 -8.74 19.38 13.56
C ASP A 138 -10.01 20.23 13.67
N PHE A 139 -10.94 19.90 14.59
CA PHE A 139 -12.08 20.75 14.93
C PHE A 139 -11.65 22.11 15.52
N LYS A 140 -10.70 22.12 16.47
CA LYS A 140 -10.17 23.35 17.05
C LYS A 140 -9.50 24.22 15.99
N ARG A 141 -8.74 23.63 15.06
CA ARG A 141 -8.13 24.35 13.94
C ARG A 141 -9.19 24.95 13.03
N ALA A 142 -10.19 24.17 12.62
CA ALA A 142 -11.29 24.65 11.78
C ALA A 142 -12.05 25.82 12.42
N THR A 143 -12.36 25.72 13.72
CA THR A 143 -13.10 26.76 14.47
C THR A 143 -12.26 27.98 14.82
N SER A 144 -10.93 27.90 14.75
CA SER A 144 -10.03 29.02 15.00
C SER A 144 -9.72 29.85 13.74
N ILE A 145 -10.16 29.39 12.55
CA ILE A 145 -9.97 30.13 11.31
C ILE A 145 -10.86 31.38 11.32
N THR A 146 -10.23 32.54 11.21
CA THR A 146 -10.93 33.83 11.14
C THR A 146 -11.05 34.26 9.68
N ILE A 147 -12.26 34.65 9.24
CA ILE A 147 -12.47 35.20 7.90
C ILE A 147 -11.92 36.64 7.89
N PRO A 148 -10.94 36.96 7.04
CA PRO A 148 -10.41 38.31 6.94
C PRO A 148 -11.49 39.28 6.41
N ASN A 149 -11.63 40.45 7.03
CA ASN A 149 -12.67 41.43 6.68
C ASN A 149 -12.53 42.04 5.27
N ASP A 150 -11.35 41.96 4.64
CA ASP A 150 -11.05 42.64 3.37
C ASP A 150 -10.34 41.75 2.32
N ALA A 151 -10.43 40.42 2.44
CA ALA A 151 -9.83 39.49 1.48
C ALA A 151 -10.85 38.46 0.97
N ASN A 152 -10.56 37.87 -0.20
CA ASN A 152 -11.42 36.85 -0.79
C ASN A 152 -11.57 35.65 0.18
N PRO A 153 -12.79 35.37 0.67
CA PRO A 153 -13.01 34.34 1.68
C PRO A 153 -12.84 32.92 1.13
N SER A 154 -12.82 32.71 -0.19
CA SER A 154 -12.75 31.38 -0.80
C SER A 154 -11.57 30.55 -0.31
N ALA A 155 -10.37 31.14 -0.24
CA ALA A 155 -9.18 30.42 0.26
C ALA A 155 -9.33 30.01 1.75
N THR A 156 -10.02 30.83 2.53
CA THR A 156 -10.26 30.59 3.96
C THR A 156 -11.32 29.50 4.15
N ILE A 157 -12.36 29.50 3.31
CA ILE A 157 -13.41 28.48 3.28
C ILE A 157 -12.85 27.13 2.83
N GLU A 158 -11.94 27.09 1.84
CA GLU A 158 -11.26 25.86 1.42
C GLU A 158 -10.42 25.26 2.55
N LEU A 159 -9.73 26.08 3.34
CA LEU A 159 -8.98 25.62 4.52
C LEU A 159 -9.92 25.04 5.59
N ILE A 160 -11.07 25.67 5.83
CA ILE A 160 -12.09 25.15 6.75
C ILE A 160 -12.61 23.79 6.23
N HIS A 161 -12.98 23.70 4.95
CA HIS A 161 -13.42 22.46 4.30
C HIS A 161 -12.37 21.35 4.39
N MET A 162 -11.10 21.67 4.15
CA MET A 162 -9.99 20.73 4.28
C MET A 162 -9.90 20.15 5.69
N HIS A 163 -10.06 20.97 6.74
CA HIS A 163 -10.02 20.48 8.11
C HIS A 163 -11.24 19.64 8.46
N PHE A 164 -12.45 19.99 8.01
CA PHE A 164 -13.64 19.19 8.24
C PHE A 164 -13.64 17.86 7.48
N ASN A 165 -13.07 17.78 6.29
CA ASN A 165 -12.92 16.53 5.54
C ASN A 165 -11.94 15.53 6.19
N ARG A 166 -11.18 15.95 7.20
CA ARG A 166 -10.26 15.10 7.98
C ARG A 166 -10.91 14.50 9.23
N ILE A 167 -12.12 14.95 9.60
CA ILE A 167 -12.90 14.52 10.77
C ILE A 167 -13.87 13.41 10.36
#